data_AF-A0A7C7QDL2-F1
#
_entry.id   AF-A0A7C7QDL2-F1
#
_cell.length_a   1.000
_cell.length_b   1.000
_cell.length_c   1.000
_cell.angle_alpha   90.00
_cell.angle_beta   90.00
_cell.angle_gamma   90.00
#
_symmetry.space_group_name_H-M   'P 1'
#
loop_
_entity.id
_entity.type
_entity.pdbx_description
1 polymer ?
#
loop_
_entity_poly.entity_id
_entity_poly.type
_entity_poly.pdbx_seq_one_letter_code
_entity_poly.pdbx_strand_id
1 'polypeptide(L)'
;MKPPLAYLEGEAGLAGIFRAYDIRGIYGEDLTPETALKVGMAFGSLLEPGLEVVVGRDSRLTGPVLQAALTAGLTAVGCPVADLGLTATPI
;
A
#
# COMPACT_ATOMS: atom_id res chain seq x y z
N MET A 1 19.22 -27.66 -6.21
CA MET A 1 17.97 -28.17 -5.60
C MET A 1 17.28 -26.99 -4.94
N LYS A 2 16.35 -26.34 -5.64
CA LYS A 2 15.57 -25.20 -5.13
C LYS A 2 14.49 -25.78 -4.21
N PRO A 3 14.33 -25.31 -2.96
CA PRO A 3 13.28 -25.83 -2.10
C PRO A 3 11.91 -25.54 -2.73
N PRO A 4 10.91 -26.42 -2.51
CA PRO A 4 9.58 -26.25 -3.09
C PRO A 4 8.97 -24.95 -2.53
N LEU A 5 8.42 -24.15 -3.44
CA LEU A 5 7.60 -22.99 -3.14
C LEU A 5 6.30 -23.49 -2.49
N ALA A 6 6.33 -23.75 -1.19
CA ALA A 6 5.13 -23.74 -0.38
C ALA A 6 4.65 -22.28 -0.34
N TYR A 7 3.95 -21.87 -1.40
CA TYR A 7 3.07 -20.72 -1.33
C TYR A 7 2.13 -21.00 -0.17
N LEU A 8 2.17 -20.12 0.82
CA LEU A 8 1.27 -20.09 1.95
C LEU A 8 -0.15 -20.30 1.41
N GLU A 9 -0.79 -21.41 1.79
CA GLU A 9 -2.24 -21.57 1.70
C GLU A 9 -2.85 -20.62 2.73
N GLY A 10 -2.80 -19.33 2.43
CA GLY A 10 -3.55 -18.31 3.15
C GLY A 10 -4.91 -18.21 2.48
N GLU A 11 -5.98 -18.42 3.25
CA GLU A 11 -7.35 -18.08 2.86
C GLU A 11 -7.40 -16.71 2.18
N ALA A 12 -8.34 -16.54 1.24
CA ALA A 12 -8.62 -15.29 0.55
C ALA A 12 -8.72 -14.12 1.56
N GLY A 13 -7.63 -13.39 1.69
CA GLY A 13 -7.38 -12.49 2.80
C GLY A 13 -6.09 -11.73 2.56
N LEU A 14 -5.82 -10.74 3.41
CA LEU A 14 -4.77 -9.73 3.21
C LEU A 14 -3.37 -10.33 2.93
N ALA A 15 -3.08 -11.58 3.30
CA ALA A 15 -1.81 -12.24 2.99
C ALA A 15 -1.61 -12.49 1.49
N GLY A 16 -2.68 -12.72 0.72
CA GLY A 16 -2.60 -13.07 -0.70
C GLY A 16 -2.16 -11.93 -1.63
N ILE A 17 -2.24 -10.68 -1.16
CA ILE A 17 -1.93 -9.49 -1.96
C ILE A 17 -0.45 -9.08 -1.87
N PHE A 18 0.28 -9.56 -0.85
CA PHE A 18 1.70 -9.28 -0.70
C PHE A 18 2.51 -10.19 -1.63
N ARG A 19 3.22 -9.59 -2.58
CA ARG A 19 4.12 -10.27 -3.51
C ARG A 19 5.57 -9.98 -3.15
N ALA A 20 6.50 -10.58 -3.88
CA ALA A 20 7.93 -10.44 -3.60
C ALA A 20 8.46 -9.00 -3.69
N TYR A 21 7.81 -8.13 -4.48
CA TYR A 21 8.29 -6.79 -4.79
C TYR A 21 7.26 -5.67 -4.56
N ASP A 22 5.99 -6.01 -4.40
CA ASP A 22 4.89 -5.04 -4.30
C ASP A 22 3.63 -5.69 -3.69
N ILE A 23 2.60 -4.86 -3.51
CA ILE A 23 1.25 -5.29 -3.10
C ILE A 23 0.35 -5.20 -4.34
N ARG A 24 -0.32 -6.30 -4.71
CA ARG A 24 -1.22 -6.36 -5.87
C ARG A 24 -2.49 -7.15 -5.55
N GLY A 25 -3.62 -6.61 -5.98
CA GLY A 25 -4.93 -7.25 -5.86
C GLY A 25 -5.99 -6.56 -6.71
N ILE A 26 -7.19 -7.11 -6.69
CA ILE A 26 -8.38 -6.59 -7.36
C ILE A 26 -9.04 -5.52 -6.49
N TYR A 27 -9.36 -4.36 -7.07
CA TYR A 27 -10.07 -3.31 -6.33
C TYR A 27 -11.50 -3.75 -5.98
N GLY A 28 -11.91 -3.51 -4.73
CA GLY A 28 -13.23 -3.89 -4.21
C GLY A 28 -13.28 -5.30 -3.61
N GLU A 29 -12.28 -6.14 -3.88
CA GLU A 29 -12.12 -7.46 -3.27
C GLU A 29 -10.91 -7.46 -2.32
N ASP A 30 -9.74 -7.22 -2.89
CA ASP A 30 -8.44 -7.25 -2.22
C ASP A 30 -8.00 -5.84 -1.77
N LEU A 31 -8.09 -4.89 -2.70
CA LEU A 31 -7.67 -3.50 -2.51
C LEU A 31 -8.91 -2.65 -2.26
N THR A 32 -9.05 -2.20 -1.03
CA THR A 32 -10.15 -1.35 -0.56
C THR A 32 -9.57 -0.15 0.18
N PRO A 33 -10.35 0.90 0.44
CA PRO A 33 -9.90 2.00 1.28
C PRO A 33 -9.43 1.52 2.66
N GLU A 34 -10.10 0.52 3.24
CA GLU A 34 -9.71 -0.05 4.52
C GLU A 34 -8.35 -0.76 4.45
N THR A 35 -8.10 -1.56 3.41
CA THR A 35 -6.80 -2.23 3.27
C THR A 35 -5.68 -1.25 2.98
N ALA A 36 -5.92 -0.22 2.15
CA ALA A 36 -4.96 0.85 1.91
C ALA A 36 -4.62 1.66 3.19
N LEU A 37 -5.63 1.96 4.02
CA LEU A 37 -5.43 2.60 5.32
C LEU A 37 -4.51 1.78 6.22
N LYS A 38 -4.80 0.47 6.36
CA LYS A 38 -4.00 -0.45 7.17
C LYS A 38 -2.56 -0.57 6.64
N VAL A 39 -2.37 -0.62 5.32
CA VAL A 39 -1.04 -0.61 4.70
C VAL A 39 -0.29 0.67 5.03
N GLY A 40 -0.95 1.83 4.95
CA GLY A 40 -0.33 3.12 5.30
C GLY A 40 0.11 3.18 6.76
N MET A 41 -0.75 2.76 7.70
CA MET A 41 -0.41 2.70 9.12
C MET A 41 0.74 1.74 9.39
N ALA A 42 0.70 0.55 8.78
CA ALA A 42 1.74 -0.47 8.95
C ALA A 42 3.08 0.01 8.41
N PHE A 43 3.10 0.55 7.18
CA PHE A 43 4.32 1.07 6.58
C PHE A 43 4.90 2.23 7.39
N GLY A 44 4.07 3.23 7.75
CA GLY A 44 4.51 4.37 8.53
C GLY A 44 5.06 3.99 9.92
N SER A 45 4.48 2.97 10.57
CA SER A 45 4.95 2.49 11.88
C SER A 45 6.33 1.81 11.83
N LEU A 46 6.82 1.44 10.64
CA LEU A 46 8.14 0.86 10.45
C LEU A 46 9.22 1.92 10.15
N LEU A 47 8.83 3.17 9.89
CA LEU A 47 9.74 4.25 9.56
C LEU A 47 10.28 4.93 10.83
N GLU A 48 11.39 5.66 10.66
CA GLU A 48 11.87 6.56 11.70
C GLU A 48 10.84 7.67 11.97
N PRO A 49 10.62 8.06 13.23
CA PRO A 49 9.66 9.10 13.57
C PRO A 49 9.90 10.41 12.80
N GLY A 50 8.85 10.93 12.16
CA GLY A 50 8.87 12.19 11.43
C GLY A 50 9.46 12.11 10.01
N LEU A 51 9.85 10.92 9.53
CA LEU A 51 10.27 10.75 8.14
C LEU A 51 9.10 11.03 7.18
N GLU A 52 9.33 11.92 6.22
CA GLU A 52 8.33 12.27 5.20
C GLU A 52 8.22 11.18 4.13
N VAL A 53 6.98 10.84 3.76
CA VAL A 53 6.67 9.87 2.71
C VAL A 53 6.08 10.59 1.51
N VAL A 54 6.68 10.38 0.34
CA VAL A 54 6.14 10.87 -0.92
C VAL A 54 5.09 9.89 -1.43
N VAL A 55 3.90 10.38 -1.75
CA VAL A 55 2.81 9.55 -2.28
C VAL A 55 2.40 10.09 -3.66
N GLY A 56 2.29 9.19 -4.63
CA GLY A 56 1.75 9.47 -5.95
C GLY A 56 0.98 8.28 -6.49
N ARG A 57 0.20 8.50 -7.55
CA ARG A 57 -0.60 7.46 -8.21
C ARG A 57 -0.56 7.61 -9.73
N ASP A 58 -0.91 6.54 -10.43
CA ASP A 58 -1.20 6.61 -11.86
C ASP A 58 -2.68 6.95 -12.15
N SER A 59 -3.07 6.82 -13.43
CA SER A 59 -4.36 7.25 -13.98
C SER A 59 -5.53 6.31 -13.73
N ARG A 60 -5.37 5.25 -12.91
CA ARG A 60 -6.50 4.38 -12.56
C ARG A 60 -7.60 5.15 -11.83
N LEU A 61 -8.85 4.85 -12.19
CA LEU A 61 -10.05 5.45 -11.60
C LEU A 61 -10.12 5.26 -10.08
N THR A 62 -9.57 4.16 -9.59
CA THR A 62 -9.52 3.80 -8.17
C THR A 62 -8.36 4.47 -7.42
N GLY A 63 -7.44 5.10 -8.14
CA GLY A 63 -6.25 5.73 -7.58
C GLY A 63 -6.56 6.82 -6.54
N PRO A 64 -7.45 7.80 -6.80
CA PRO A 64 -7.75 8.86 -5.84
C PRO A 64 -8.21 8.36 -4.46
N VAL A 65 -9.09 7.35 -4.42
CA VAL A 65 -9.63 6.84 -3.16
C VAL A 65 -8.59 6.01 -2.39
N LEU A 66 -7.81 5.18 -3.07
CA LEU A 66 -6.74 4.40 -2.43
C LEU A 66 -5.61 5.30 -1.92
N GLN A 67 -5.24 6.34 -2.68
CA GLN A 67 -4.24 7.33 -2.29
C GLN A 67 -4.67 8.08 -1.03
N ALA A 68 -5.92 8.55 -0.97
CA ALA A 68 -6.46 9.24 0.19
C ALA A 68 -6.43 8.35 1.45
N ALA A 69 -6.83 7.09 1.31
CA ALA A 69 -6.81 6.13 2.41
C ALA A 69 -5.39 5.79 2.89
N LEU A 70 -4.46 5.55 1.96
CA LEU A 70 -3.05 5.33 2.28
C LEU A 70 -2.45 6.53 3.04
N THR A 71 -2.70 7.74 2.54
CA THR A 71 -2.25 9.00 3.14
C THR A 71 -2.82 9.20 4.55
N ALA A 72 -4.10 8.90 4.75
CA ALA A 72 -4.71 8.92 6.07
C ALA A 72 -4.04 7.92 7.03
N GLY A 73 -3.66 6.75 6.54
CA GLY A 73 -2.98 5.74 7.36
C GLY A 73 -1.59 6.17 7.79
N LEU A 74 -0.82 6.75 6.87
CA LEU A 74 0.51 7.30 7.14
C LEU A 74 0.46 8.45 8.15
N THR A 75 -0.45 9.40 7.94
CA THR A 75 -0.59 10.57 8.82
C THR A 75 -1.11 10.19 10.21
N ALA A 76 -1.97 9.16 10.32
CA ALA A 76 -2.46 8.65 11.60
C ALA A 76 -1.36 8.10 12.52
N VAL A 77 -0.24 7.64 11.95
CA VAL A 77 0.92 7.15 12.71
C VAL A 77 2.06 8.17 12.79
N GLY A 78 1.79 9.43 12.44
CA GLY A 78 2.73 10.54 12.59
C GLY A 78 3.75 10.68 11.45
N CYS A 79 3.53 10.05 10.30
CA CYS A 79 4.36 10.25 9.11
C CYS A 79 3.80 11.42 8.27
N PRO A 80 4.58 12.51 8.06
CA PRO A 80 4.23 13.55 7.09
C PRO A 80 4.13 12.96 5.69
N VAL A 81 3.21 13.49 4.87
CA VAL A 81 3.01 13.03 3.49
C VAL A 81 3.14 14.19 2.53
N ALA A 82 4.02 14.04 1.53
CA ALA A 82 4.08 14.90 0.35
C ALA A 82 3.30 14.25 -0.79
N ASP A 83 2.16 14.84 -1.16
CA ASP A 83 1.28 14.31 -2.21
C ASP A 83 1.63 14.90 -3.59
N LEU A 84 2.09 14.05 -4.51
CA LEU A 84 2.39 14.41 -5.90
C LEU A 84 1.20 14.24 -6.85
N GLY A 85 0.11 13.64 -6.39
CA GLY A 85 -1.10 13.39 -7.17
C GLY A 85 -0.88 12.39 -8.31
N LEU A 86 -1.42 12.72 -9.48
CA LEU A 86 -1.31 11.91 -10.69
C LEU A 86 0.08 12.08 -11.32
N THR A 87 0.92 11.05 -11.22
CA THR A 87 2.29 11.06 -11.73
C THR A 87 2.72 9.67 -12.22
N ALA A 88 3.86 9.60 -12.92
CA ALA A 88 4.48 8.33 -13.30
C ALA A 88 5.51 7.89 -12.24
N THR A 89 5.71 6.59 -12.06
CA THR A 89 6.66 6.04 -11.07
C THR A 89 8.11 6.55 -11.19
N PRO A 90 8.69 6.81 -12.39
CA PRO A 90 10.07 7.29 -12.48
C PRO A 90 10.21 8.83 -12.40
N ILE A 91 9.14 9.57 -12.04
CA ILE A 91 9.16 11.04 -11.87
C ILE A 91 9.95 11.42 -10.63
#